data_AF-A0A1N6XP38-F1
#
_entry.id   AF-A0A1N6XP38-F1
#
_cell.length_a   1.000
_cell.length_b   1.000
_cell.length_c   1.000
_cell.angle_alpha   90.00
_cell.angle_beta   90.00
_cell.angle_gamma   90.00
#
_symmetry.space_group_name_H-M   'P 1'
#
loop_
_entity.id
_entity.type
_entity.pdbx_description
1 polymer ?
#
loop_
_entity_poly.entity_id
_entity_poly.type
_entity_poly.pdbx_seq_one_letter_code
_entity_poly.pdbx_strand_id
1 'polypeptide(L)'
;MDEPLLREIAERYLLPFFSGARLEPQAEVSSASEKTVAFVVNQQTIGFKINKHDGYRLLIRRDQSFSAATSPAGEFNLIQAFVDCLSSMESILTQDLKDEFLSTFQRRVIAKAIAPEGKYKTILSAIDQISLWASRLYEGAPICSAIGISPDAENPSSLTLQSIGNGDFGAVLSNGIDTLLEFNQDLEFVKHHVLDLPSNTEKVSPWRHRAIAEWTNGSVGRVALVLNRLGEILIFIHGQLLFAKRSGTWHFLTHDPVVSQMSVPKNPNVRQAIYETLLDASFARTGACIGVVRHRASQSWTELVNITDRLDPTTSDKAATIKRIIGDRLFHELPRALRQELVAIDGSTVMDHTGKILAVGAILRLPGGSTSGGRTAAAIELGKLGLGVKVSQDGGITGYLHAKDNDKDKDKDKDNSNIPAFRTM
;
A
#
# COMPACT_ATOMS: atom_id res chain seq x y z
N MET A 1 -31.28 -3.36 -1.56
CA MET A 1 -30.58 -4.65 -1.32
C MET A 1 -30.85 -5.08 0.11
N ASP A 2 -30.82 -6.37 0.43
CA ASP A 2 -30.95 -6.81 1.83
C ASP A 2 -29.65 -6.57 2.62
N GLU A 3 -29.76 -6.26 3.92
CA GLU A 3 -28.62 -5.91 4.78
C GLU A 3 -27.57 -7.01 4.87
N PRO A 4 -27.91 -8.28 5.16
CA PRO A 4 -26.94 -9.37 5.28
C PRO A 4 -26.14 -9.57 3.99
N LEU A 5 -26.80 -9.46 2.83
CA LEU A 5 -26.14 -9.59 1.53
C LEU A 5 -25.16 -8.44 1.28
N LEU A 6 -25.56 -7.20 1.57
CA LEU A 6 -24.66 -6.05 1.44
C LEU A 6 -23.44 -6.18 2.37
N ARG A 7 -23.65 -6.66 3.60
CA ARG A 7 -22.58 -6.88 4.57
C ARG A 7 -21.59 -7.94 4.10
N GLU A 8 -22.08 -9.08 3.64
CA GLU A 8 -21.26 -10.16 3.07
C GLU A 8 -20.37 -9.65 1.91
N ILE A 9 -20.98 -8.93 0.97
CA ILE A 9 -20.26 -8.37 -0.18
C ILE A 9 -19.24 -7.31 0.28
N ALA A 10 -19.61 -6.45 1.22
CA ALA A 10 -18.71 -5.42 1.74
C ALA A 10 -17.52 -6.03 2.49
N GLU A 11 -17.72 -7.05 3.32
CA GLU A 11 -16.65 -7.76 4.03
C GLU A 11 -15.68 -8.42 3.04
N ARG A 12 -16.21 -9.03 1.98
CA ARG A 12 -15.40 -9.79 1.02
C ARG A 12 -14.72 -8.93 -0.04
N TYR A 13 -15.33 -7.82 -0.48
CA TYR A 13 -14.86 -7.07 -1.65
C TYR A 13 -14.56 -5.59 -1.39
N LEU A 14 -15.15 -4.97 -0.37
CA LEU A 14 -14.87 -3.57 -0.01
C LEU A 14 -13.78 -3.45 1.06
N LEU A 15 -13.94 -4.18 2.17
CA LEU A 15 -13.05 -4.12 3.32
C LEU A 15 -11.59 -4.44 2.98
N PRO A 16 -11.26 -5.37 2.05
CA PRO A 16 -9.88 -5.62 1.65
C PRO A 16 -9.14 -4.41 1.08
N PHE A 17 -9.86 -3.41 0.56
CA PHE A 17 -9.24 -2.15 0.15
C PHE A 17 -8.69 -1.35 1.35
N PHE A 18 -9.38 -1.36 2.49
CA PHE A 18 -9.10 -0.47 3.61
C PHE A 18 -8.37 -1.19 4.73
N SER A 19 -7.05 -1.15 4.68
CA SER A 19 -6.22 -1.76 5.74
C SER A 19 -6.51 -1.12 7.11
N GLY A 20 -6.81 -1.95 8.11
CA GLY A 20 -7.13 -1.51 9.48
C GLY A 20 -8.54 -0.94 9.67
N ALA A 21 -9.36 -0.90 8.63
CA ALA A 21 -10.78 -0.60 8.77
C ALA A 21 -11.56 -1.84 9.23
N ARG A 22 -12.74 -1.61 9.79
CA ARG A 22 -13.73 -2.63 10.14
C ARG A 22 -15.12 -2.17 9.77
N LEU A 23 -16.00 -3.13 9.48
CA LEU A 23 -17.43 -2.86 9.43
C LEU A 23 -17.99 -2.92 10.85
N GLU A 24 -18.79 -1.93 11.23
CA GLU A 24 -19.45 -1.97 12.53
C GLU A 24 -20.48 -3.11 12.57
N PRO A 25 -20.62 -3.81 13.71
CA PRO A 25 -21.50 -4.98 13.80
C PRO A 25 -22.97 -4.67 13.49
N GLN A 26 -23.41 -3.46 13.81
CA GLN A 26 -24.79 -3.01 13.64
C GLN A 26 -24.87 -1.96 12.53
N ALA A 27 -25.86 -2.11 11.65
CA ALA A 27 -26.25 -1.04 10.74
C ALA A 27 -26.95 0.09 11.50
N GLU A 28 -26.86 1.30 10.97
CA GLU A 28 -27.65 2.43 11.45
C GLU A 28 -28.94 2.57 10.64
N VAL A 29 -30.01 3.00 11.31
CA VAL A 29 -31.26 3.39 10.65
C VAL A 29 -30.97 4.54 9.69
N SER A 30 -31.49 4.45 8.47
CA SER A 30 -31.31 5.49 7.45
C SER A 30 -32.63 5.89 6.80
N SER A 31 -32.71 7.13 6.33
CA SER A 31 -33.89 7.68 5.64
C SER A 31 -33.61 8.04 4.19
N ALA A 32 -34.67 8.24 3.39
CA ALA A 32 -34.55 8.64 1.98
C ALA A 32 -33.92 10.02 1.75
N SER A 33 -33.85 10.87 2.79
CA SER A 33 -33.20 12.18 2.74
C SER A 33 -31.67 12.09 2.80
N GLU A 34 -31.13 10.97 3.31
CA GLU A 34 -29.70 10.78 3.46
C GLU A 34 -29.06 10.29 2.16
N LYS A 35 -27.80 10.70 1.94
CA LYS A 35 -27.01 10.25 0.80
C LYS A 35 -26.70 8.76 0.91
N THR A 36 -26.47 8.12 -0.23
CA THR A 36 -26.06 6.71 -0.30
C THR A 36 -24.66 6.48 0.25
N VAL A 37 -23.78 7.49 0.24
CA VAL A 37 -22.49 7.49 0.93
C VAL A 37 -22.32 8.83 1.64
N ALA A 38 -21.93 8.80 2.91
CA ALA A 38 -21.70 10.00 3.71
C ALA A 38 -20.71 9.75 4.85
N PHE A 39 -19.95 10.78 5.22
CA PHE A 39 -19.26 10.78 6.51
C PHE A 39 -20.29 10.93 7.64
N VAL A 40 -20.19 10.07 8.65
CA VAL A 40 -21.12 10.09 9.79
C VAL A 40 -20.53 10.82 10.98
N VAL A 41 -19.32 10.42 11.42
CA VAL A 41 -18.65 10.99 12.60
C VAL A 41 -17.18 11.30 12.29
N ASN A 42 -16.76 12.56 12.50
CA ASN A 42 -15.35 13.02 12.53
C ASN A 42 -14.45 12.53 11.37
N GLN A 43 -15.04 12.26 10.20
CA GLN A 43 -14.38 11.60 9.06
C GLN A 43 -13.76 10.23 9.39
N GLN A 44 -14.00 9.64 10.56
CA GLN A 44 -13.50 8.32 10.95
C GLN A 44 -14.46 7.18 10.59
N THR A 45 -15.68 7.54 10.22
CA THR A 45 -16.74 6.61 9.84
C THR A 45 -17.39 7.07 8.55
N ILE A 46 -17.47 6.18 7.57
CA ILE A 46 -18.28 6.35 6.36
C ILE A 46 -19.47 5.42 6.44
N GLY A 47 -20.67 5.99 6.34
CA GLY A 47 -21.91 5.26 6.20
C GLY A 47 -22.24 5.08 4.72
N PHE A 48 -22.69 3.89 4.34
CA PHE A 48 -23.12 3.61 2.97
C PHE A 48 -24.34 2.67 2.88
N LYS A 49 -25.12 2.87 1.83
CA LYS A 49 -26.28 2.06 1.44
C LYS A 49 -26.43 2.06 -0.08
N ILE A 50 -27.09 1.06 -0.65
CA ILE A 50 -27.15 0.89 -2.11
C ILE A 50 -28.19 1.83 -2.72
N ASN A 51 -29.38 1.83 -2.16
CA ASN A 51 -30.50 2.65 -2.63
C ASN A 51 -30.84 3.74 -1.62
N LYS A 52 -31.30 4.90 -2.11
CA LYS A 52 -31.75 6.00 -1.25
C LYS A 52 -32.85 5.55 -0.28
N HIS A 53 -33.73 4.67 -0.73
CA HIS A 53 -34.87 4.17 0.04
C HIS A 53 -34.52 3.01 0.99
N ASP A 54 -33.28 2.51 0.99
CA ASP A 54 -32.88 1.51 1.99
C ASP A 54 -32.97 2.16 3.39
N GLY A 55 -33.69 1.47 4.28
CA GLY A 55 -33.97 1.92 5.66
C GLY A 55 -32.79 1.75 6.62
N TYR A 56 -31.63 1.35 6.10
CA TYR A 56 -30.42 1.05 6.85
C TYR A 56 -29.19 1.57 6.10
N ARG A 57 -28.07 1.71 6.82
CA ARG A 57 -26.74 1.92 6.23
C ARG A 57 -25.69 1.13 7.01
N LEU A 58 -24.75 0.53 6.28
CA LEU A 58 -23.57 -0.06 6.89
C LEU A 58 -22.55 1.04 7.21
N LEU A 59 -21.74 0.81 8.25
CA LEU A 59 -20.70 1.75 8.66
C LEU A 59 -19.34 1.08 8.52
N ILE A 60 -18.46 1.70 7.73
CA ILE A 60 -17.03 1.38 7.76
C ILE A 60 -16.33 2.39 8.65
N ARG A 61 -15.61 1.87 9.66
CA ARG A 61 -14.88 2.67 10.64
C ARG A 61 -13.40 2.33 10.62
N ARG A 62 -12.58 3.32 10.93
CA ARG A 62 -11.19 3.12 11.35
C ARG A 62 -10.86 4.08 12.51
N ASP A 63 -9.68 3.91 13.12
CA ASP A 63 -9.27 4.75 14.25
C ASP A 63 -8.72 6.13 13.82
N GLN A 64 -8.30 6.30 12.57
CA GLN A 64 -7.88 7.58 11.98
C GLN A 64 -8.97 8.17 11.07
N SER A 65 -8.85 9.44 10.72
CA SER A 65 -9.75 10.01 9.71
C SER A 65 -9.47 9.40 8.34
N PHE A 66 -10.54 9.08 7.62
CA PHE A 66 -10.53 8.89 6.18
C PHE A 66 -10.10 10.20 5.52
N SER A 67 -9.35 10.09 4.43
CA SER A 67 -8.94 11.22 3.61
C SER A 67 -10.17 11.97 3.11
N ALA A 68 -10.11 13.31 3.14
CA ALA A 68 -11.18 14.15 2.65
C ALA A 68 -11.51 13.84 1.17
N ALA A 69 -12.75 14.11 0.76
CA ALA A 69 -13.29 13.81 -0.57
C ALA A 69 -12.55 14.47 -1.74
N THR A 70 -11.62 15.39 -1.48
CA THR A 70 -10.83 16.11 -2.50
C THR A 70 -9.61 15.34 -3.00
N SER A 71 -9.28 14.17 -2.42
CA SER A 71 -8.20 13.34 -2.97
C SER A 71 -8.67 12.64 -4.27
N PRO A 72 -7.92 12.67 -5.38
CA PRO A 72 -8.38 12.18 -6.68
C PRO A 72 -8.63 10.68 -6.80
N ALA A 73 -8.24 9.88 -5.80
CA ALA A 73 -8.79 8.55 -5.56
C ALA A 73 -9.04 8.36 -4.07
N GLY A 74 -9.73 9.34 -3.46
CA GLY A 74 -10.03 9.34 -2.05
C GLY A 74 -10.85 8.12 -1.64
N GLU A 75 -10.70 7.74 -0.38
CA GLU A 75 -11.38 6.60 0.23
C GLU A 75 -12.92 6.69 0.10
N PHE A 76 -13.44 7.92 0.13
CA PHE A 76 -14.83 8.22 -0.17
C PHE A 76 -15.25 7.85 -1.60
N ASN A 77 -14.45 8.24 -2.60
CA ASN A 77 -14.74 7.97 -4.02
C ASN A 77 -14.73 6.48 -4.31
N LEU A 78 -13.87 5.72 -3.64
CA LEU A 78 -13.83 4.26 -3.76
C LEU A 78 -15.10 3.59 -3.23
N ILE A 79 -15.63 4.05 -2.09
CA ILE A 79 -16.90 3.56 -1.54
C ILE A 79 -18.08 3.99 -2.41
N GLN A 80 -18.06 5.22 -2.94
CA GLN A 80 -19.07 5.67 -3.90
C GLN A 80 -19.06 4.80 -5.17
N ALA A 81 -17.89 4.53 -5.74
CA ALA A 81 -17.75 3.64 -6.89
C ALA A 81 -18.24 2.21 -6.59
N PHE A 82 -17.98 1.70 -5.39
CA PHE A 82 -18.50 0.41 -4.91
C PHE A 82 -20.03 0.39 -4.89
N VAL A 83 -20.65 1.39 -4.26
CA VAL A 83 -22.10 1.53 -4.19
C VAL A 83 -22.72 1.61 -5.58
N ASP A 84 -22.17 2.45 -6.45
CA ASP A 84 -22.72 2.61 -7.79
C ASP A 84 -22.58 1.33 -8.64
N CYS A 85 -21.46 0.61 -8.50
CA CYS A 85 -21.28 -0.67 -9.18
C CYS A 85 -22.31 -1.70 -8.70
N LEU A 86 -22.56 -1.81 -7.39
CA LEU A 86 -23.57 -2.73 -6.87
C LEU A 86 -24.99 -2.34 -7.27
N SER A 87 -25.33 -1.05 -7.23
CA SER A 87 -26.65 -0.57 -7.67
C SER A 87 -26.92 -0.96 -9.13
N SER A 88 -25.90 -0.91 -10.00
CA SER A 88 -26.04 -1.35 -11.41
C SER A 88 -26.19 -2.86 -11.60
N MET A 89 -25.89 -3.67 -10.58
CA MET A 89 -25.87 -5.13 -10.64
C MET A 89 -26.93 -5.78 -9.74
N GLU A 90 -27.73 -4.99 -9.01
CA GLU A 90 -28.62 -5.47 -7.95
C GLU A 90 -29.59 -6.56 -8.42
N SER A 91 -30.19 -6.41 -9.59
CA SER A 91 -31.14 -7.37 -10.17
C SER A 91 -30.53 -8.73 -10.54
N ILE A 92 -29.20 -8.79 -10.66
CA ILE A 92 -28.44 -9.97 -11.09
C ILE A 92 -27.86 -10.71 -9.88
N LEU A 93 -27.52 -9.98 -8.81
CA LEU A 93 -26.85 -10.51 -7.62
C LEU A 93 -27.72 -11.46 -6.76
N THR A 94 -29.02 -11.55 -7.06
CA THR A 94 -29.96 -12.49 -6.42
C THR A 94 -30.11 -13.82 -7.18
N GLN A 95 -29.32 -14.05 -8.24
CA GLN A 95 -29.39 -15.23 -9.10
C GLN A 95 -28.19 -16.17 -8.87
N ASP A 96 -28.25 -17.39 -9.42
CA ASP A 96 -27.25 -18.45 -9.27
C ASP A 96 -25.83 -18.06 -9.73
N LEU A 97 -25.69 -16.99 -10.52
CA LEU A 97 -24.41 -16.51 -11.07
C LEU A 97 -23.71 -15.44 -10.21
N LYS A 98 -24.19 -15.17 -8.98
CA LYS A 98 -23.65 -14.13 -8.07
C LYS A 98 -22.12 -14.16 -7.99
N ASP A 99 -21.50 -15.32 -7.76
CA ASP A 99 -20.05 -15.43 -7.58
C ASP A 99 -19.27 -15.11 -8.87
N GLU A 100 -19.80 -15.47 -10.04
CA GLU A 100 -19.17 -15.18 -11.32
C GLU A 100 -19.12 -13.66 -11.57
N PHE A 101 -20.22 -12.96 -11.29
CA PHE A 101 -20.29 -11.51 -11.38
C PHE A 101 -19.34 -10.83 -10.39
N LEU A 102 -19.28 -11.32 -9.15
CA LEU A 102 -18.45 -10.76 -8.10
C LEU A 102 -16.95 -11.01 -8.32
N SER A 103 -16.56 -12.05 -9.06
CA SER A 103 -15.16 -12.34 -9.39
C SER A 103 -14.45 -11.19 -10.12
N THR A 104 -15.20 -10.37 -10.85
CA THR A 104 -14.68 -9.22 -11.62
C THR A 104 -15.02 -7.87 -11.00
N PHE A 105 -15.61 -7.87 -9.82
CA PHE A 105 -16.25 -6.68 -9.27
C PHE A 105 -15.23 -5.64 -8.79
N GLN A 106 -14.18 -6.03 -8.06
CA GLN A 106 -13.17 -5.08 -7.55
C GLN A 106 -12.48 -4.26 -8.64
N ARG A 107 -12.14 -4.86 -9.80
CA ARG A 107 -11.53 -4.10 -10.92
C ARG A 107 -12.48 -3.05 -11.51
N ARG A 108 -13.80 -3.31 -11.50
CA ARG A 108 -14.82 -2.33 -11.94
C ARG A 108 -14.92 -1.17 -10.96
N VAL A 109 -14.91 -1.48 -9.66
CA VAL A 109 -14.90 -0.48 -8.59
C VAL A 109 -13.67 0.43 -8.70
N ILE A 110 -12.47 -0.15 -8.86
CA ILE A 110 -11.23 0.62 -9.06
C ILE A 110 -11.33 1.50 -10.30
N ALA A 111 -11.69 0.92 -11.45
CA ALA A 111 -11.81 1.67 -12.70
C ALA A 111 -12.76 2.85 -12.58
N LYS A 112 -13.89 2.67 -11.90
CA LYS A 112 -14.88 3.72 -11.66
C LYS A 112 -14.42 4.75 -10.63
N ALA A 113 -13.64 4.36 -9.63
CA ALA A 113 -13.11 5.26 -8.61
C ALA A 113 -12.04 6.23 -9.13
N ILE A 114 -11.29 5.84 -10.16
CA ILE A 114 -10.14 6.61 -10.67
C ILE A 114 -10.37 7.28 -12.01
N ALA A 115 -11.36 6.83 -12.77
CA ALA A 115 -11.65 7.41 -14.08
C ALA A 115 -12.39 8.74 -13.96
N PRO A 116 -12.15 9.68 -14.89
CA PRO A 116 -13.05 10.79 -15.14
C PRO A 116 -14.49 10.30 -15.42
N GLU A 117 -15.47 11.16 -15.17
CA GLU A 117 -16.89 10.84 -15.32
C GLU A 117 -17.20 10.24 -16.70
N GLY A 118 -17.88 9.09 -16.71
CA GLY A 118 -18.24 8.37 -17.94
C GLY A 118 -17.10 7.62 -18.65
N LYS A 119 -15.85 7.74 -18.20
CA LYS A 119 -14.65 7.16 -18.87
C LYS A 119 -14.10 5.89 -18.21
N TYR A 120 -14.80 5.31 -17.23
CA TYR A 120 -14.32 4.12 -16.51
C TYR A 120 -14.08 2.89 -17.38
N LYS A 121 -14.74 2.80 -18.55
CA LYS A 121 -14.53 1.69 -19.50
C LYS A 121 -13.10 1.68 -20.06
N THR A 122 -12.52 2.84 -20.34
CA THR A 122 -11.14 3.00 -20.81
C THR A 122 -10.16 2.39 -19.79
N ILE A 123 -10.30 2.79 -18.52
CA ILE A 123 -9.48 2.27 -17.43
C ILE A 123 -9.70 0.77 -17.23
N LEU A 124 -10.96 0.31 -17.26
CA LEU A 124 -11.29 -1.11 -17.10
C LEU A 124 -10.64 -1.95 -18.20
N SER A 125 -10.72 -1.52 -19.47
CA SER A 125 -10.06 -2.20 -20.59
C SER A 125 -8.54 -2.27 -20.43
N ALA A 126 -7.90 -1.24 -19.88
CA ALA A 126 -6.47 -1.28 -19.58
C ALA A 126 -6.13 -2.23 -18.42
N ILE A 127 -6.94 -2.25 -17.34
CA ILE A 127 -6.78 -3.23 -16.25
C ILE A 127 -6.92 -4.65 -16.80
N ASP A 128 -7.85 -4.87 -17.72
CA ASP A 128 -8.13 -6.17 -18.34
C ASP A 128 -6.96 -6.60 -19.22
N GLN A 129 -6.38 -5.68 -19.99
CA GLN A 129 -5.21 -5.95 -20.81
C GLN A 129 -3.98 -6.30 -19.96
N ILE A 130 -3.72 -5.55 -18.88
CA ILE A 130 -2.62 -5.88 -17.95
C ILE A 130 -2.88 -7.21 -17.25
N SER A 131 -4.13 -7.50 -16.87
CA SER A 131 -4.50 -8.78 -16.26
C SER A 131 -4.29 -9.96 -17.21
N LEU A 132 -4.54 -9.75 -18.51
CA LEU A 132 -4.27 -10.73 -19.56
C LEU A 132 -2.77 -10.95 -19.76
N TRP A 133 -1.94 -9.92 -19.67
CA TRP A 133 -0.49 -10.07 -19.69
C TRP A 133 0.03 -10.76 -18.42
N ALA A 134 -0.57 -10.49 -17.26
CA ALA A 134 -0.19 -11.11 -15.99
C ALA A 134 -0.43 -12.62 -15.94
N SER A 135 -1.35 -13.16 -16.76
CA SER A 135 -1.62 -14.59 -16.86
C SER A 135 -0.74 -15.33 -17.88
N ARG A 136 0.14 -14.60 -18.57
CA ARG A 136 1.00 -15.13 -19.64
C ARG A 136 2.46 -15.10 -19.23
N LEU A 137 3.25 -15.93 -19.91
CA LEU A 137 4.71 -15.87 -19.90
C LEU A 137 5.18 -15.41 -21.28
N TYR A 138 6.30 -14.71 -21.32
CA TYR A 138 7.04 -14.42 -22.55
C TYR A 138 8.38 -15.15 -22.47
N GLU A 139 8.64 -16.05 -23.43
CA GLU A 139 9.83 -16.91 -23.42
C GLU A 139 10.05 -17.68 -22.10
N GLY A 140 8.95 -18.04 -21.42
CA GLY A 140 8.97 -18.73 -20.13
C GLY A 140 9.21 -17.83 -18.91
N ALA A 141 9.41 -16.52 -19.11
CA ALA A 141 9.55 -15.55 -18.03
C ALA A 141 8.24 -14.77 -17.77
N PRO A 142 7.97 -14.35 -16.53
CA PRO A 142 6.87 -13.43 -16.23
C PRO A 142 7.03 -12.12 -17.00
N ILE A 143 5.93 -11.63 -17.56
CA ILE A 143 5.91 -10.35 -18.28
C ILE A 143 6.07 -9.20 -17.29
N CYS A 144 6.83 -8.19 -17.70
CA CYS A 144 6.88 -6.88 -17.06
C CYS A 144 6.50 -5.84 -18.09
N SER A 145 5.62 -4.91 -17.74
CA SER A 145 5.13 -3.92 -18.70
C SER A 145 4.48 -2.74 -17.99
N ALA A 146 4.34 -1.62 -18.68
CA ALA A 146 3.57 -0.48 -18.23
C ALA A 146 2.76 0.17 -19.35
N ILE A 147 1.54 0.53 -19.00
CA ILE A 147 0.60 1.30 -19.82
C ILE A 147 0.33 2.61 -19.10
N GLY A 148 0.52 3.74 -19.80
CA GLY A 148 0.07 5.06 -19.36
C GLY A 148 -1.17 5.48 -20.13
N ILE A 149 -2.16 6.02 -19.44
CA ILE A 149 -3.36 6.62 -20.04
C ILE A 149 -3.29 8.13 -19.80
N SER A 150 -3.29 8.90 -20.87
CA SER A 150 -3.24 10.36 -20.83
C SER A 150 -4.50 10.92 -21.50
N PRO A 151 -5.50 11.42 -20.73
CA PRO A 151 -6.77 11.87 -21.29
C PRO A 151 -6.64 12.98 -22.32
N ASP A 152 -5.69 13.90 -22.10
CA ASP A 152 -5.48 15.09 -22.94
C ASP A 152 -4.52 14.84 -24.12
N ALA A 153 -4.04 13.60 -24.31
CA ALA A 153 -3.12 13.30 -25.39
C ALA A 153 -3.86 13.24 -26.73
N GLU A 154 -3.58 14.21 -27.59
CA GLU A 154 -4.03 14.23 -28.97
C GLU A 154 -3.00 13.54 -29.87
N ASN A 155 -3.32 12.33 -30.32
CA ASN A 155 -2.62 11.69 -31.42
C ASN A 155 -3.54 10.63 -32.04
N PRO A 156 -4.38 10.99 -33.04
CA PRO A 156 -5.25 10.02 -33.68
C PRO A 156 -4.38 8.98 -34.39
N SER A 157 -4.36 7.77 -33.85
CA SER A 157 -3.61 6.62 -34.34
C SER A 157 -4.59 5.48 -34.58
N SER A 158 -4.44 4.77 -35.70
CA SER A 158 -5.21 3.55 -35.94
C SER A 158 -4.76 2.38 -35.05
N LEU A 159 -3.63 2.50 -34.37
CA LEU A 159 -3.12 1.49 -33.46
C LEU A 159 -3.75 1.67 -32.08
N THR A 160 -4.52 0.67 -31.66
CA THR A 160 -5.19 0.64 -30.35
C THR A 160 -4.47 -0.26 -29.36
N LEU A 161 -4.74 -0.08 -28.06
CA LEU A 161 -4.26 -0.96 -27.01
C LEU A 161 -4.63 -2.42 -27.27
N GLN A 162 -5.85 -2.66 -27.77
CA GLN A 162 -6.28 -4.01 -28.11
C GLN A 162 -5.45 -4.60 -29.26
N SER A 163 -5.16 -3.82 -30.30
CA SER A 163 -4.36 -4.30 -31.43
C SER A 163 -2.92 -4.64 -31.00
N ILE A 164 -2.28 -3.78 -30.20
CA ILE A 164 -0.93 -3.98 -29.67
C ILE A 164 -0.91 -5.13 -28.66
N GLY A 165 -1.88 -5.17 -27.74
CA GLY A 165 -1.92 -6.13 -26.64
C GLY A 165 -2.33 -7.55 -27.02
N ASN A 166 -2.99 -7.72 -28.18
CA ASN A 166 -3.24 -9.02 -28.78
C ASN A 166 -2.05 -9.54 -29.60
N GLY A 167 -1.13 -8.66 -30.00
CA GLY A 167 0.15 -9.06 -30.57
C GLY A 167 1.04 -9.79 -29.56
N ASP A 168 1.98 -10.57 -30.06
CA ASP A 168 2.99 -11.28 -29.25
C ASP A 168 4.05 -10.32 -28.67
N PHE A 169 4.28 -9.18 -29.31
CA PHE A 169 5.30 -8.21 -28.91
C PHE A 169 4.83 -7.15 -27.89
N GLY A 170 3.54 -6.81 -27.86
CA GLY A 170 3.06 -5.61 -27.15
C GLY A 170 3.36 -5.60 -25.65
N ALA A 171 3.32 -6.78 -25.04
CA ALA A 171 3.55 -6.97 -23.62
C ALA A 171 5.00 -6.68 -23.19
N VAL A 172 5.97 -6.78 -24.10
CA VAL A 172 7.41 -6.64 -23.83
C VAL A 172 8.03 -5.35 -24.38
N LEU A 173 7.22 -4.46 -24.94
CA LEU A 173 7.70 -3.16 -25.43
C LEU A 173 8.04 -2.16 -24.32
N SER A 174 7.83 -2.51 -23.05
CA SER A 174 8.26 -1.72 -21.91
C SER A 174 8.72 -2.64 -20.79
N ASN A 175 9.61 -2.15 -19.92
CA ASN A 175 10.15 -2.89 -18.79
C ASN A 175 9.34 -2.71 -17.49
N GLY A 176 8.34 -1.81 -17.50
CA GLY A 176 7.51 -1.51 -16.35
C GLY A 176 8.24 -0.83 -15.19
N ILE A 177 9.43 -0.26 -15.39
CA ILE A 177 10.25 0.41 -14.37
C ILE A 177 10.40 1.90 -14.72
N ASP A 178 10.97 2.18 -15.89
CA ASP A 178 11.26 3.51 -16.41
C ASP A 178 10.80 3.68 -17.87
N THR A 179 10.11 2.68 -18.42
CA THR A 179 9.49 2.77 -19.75
C THR A 179 8.02 2.42 -19.68
N LEU A 180 7.21 3.07 -20.52
CA LEU A 180 5.77 2.80 -20.64
C LEU A 180 5.25 3.10 -22.05
N LEU A 181 4.16 2.44 -22.42
CA LEU A 181 3.38 2.75 -23.62
C LEU A 181 2.25 3.73 -23.26
N GLU A 182 2.25 4.92 -23.83
CA GLU A 182 1.20 5.92 -23.62
C GLU A 182 0.04 5.72 -24.61
N PHE A 183 -1.18 5.78 -24.08
CA PHE A 183 -2.42 5.75 -24.82
C PHE A 183 -3.30 6.93 -24.44
N ASN A 184 -4.15 7.39 -25.36
CA ASN A 184 -5.13 8.44 -25.09
C ASN A 184 -6.40 7.89 -24.40
N GLN A 185 -7.41 8.74 -24.19
CA GLN A 185 -8.69 8.37 -23.59
C GLN A 185 -9.49 7.30 -24.36
N ASP A 186 -9.21 7.15 -25.65
CA ASP A 186 -9.86 6.19 -26.56
C ASP A 186 -9.01 4.92 -26.75
N LEU A 187 -7.94 4.78 -25.97
CA LEU A 187 -6.96 3.69 -26.02
C LEU A 187 -6.20 3.60 -27.35
N GLU A 188 -6.02 4.72 -28.04
CA GLU A 188 -5.15 4.82 -29.20
C GLU A 188 -3.72 5.09 -28.75
N PHE A 189 -2.76 4.44 -29.40
CA PHE A 189 -1.34 4.54 -29.06
C PHE A 189 -0.80 5.92 -29.41
N VAL A 190 -0.21 6.59 -28.44
CA VAL A 190 0.37 7.92 -28.58
C VAL A 190 1.87 7.81 -28.86
N LYS A 191 2.62 7.18 -27.95
CA LYS A 191 4.08 6.97 -28.06
C LYS A 191 4.63 6.03 -26.98
N HIS A 192 5.87 5.59 -27.17
CA HIS A 192 6.67 4.90 -26.15
C HIS A 192 7.52 5.93 -25.39
N HIS A 193 7.58 5.82 -24.06
CA HIS A 193 8.40 6.67 -23.20
C HIS A 193 9.60 5.93 -22.64
N VAL A 194 10.73 6.62 -22.58
CA VAL A 194 11.84 6.33 -21.66
C VAL A 194 11.87 7.50 -20.69
N LEU A 195 11.71 7.21 -19.40
CA LEU A 195 11.48 8.18 -18.35
C LEU A 195 12.71 8.31 -17.47
N ASP A 196 13.11 9.54 -17.19
CA ASP A 196 14.19 9.80 -16.26
C ASP A 196 13.76 9.58 -14.80
N LEU A 197 14.70 9.13 -13.98
CA LEU A 197 14.46 9.02 -12.55
C LEU A 197 14.42 10.43 -11.93
N PRO A 198 13.30 10.85 -11.33
CA PRO A 198 13.20 12.19 -10.77
C PRO A 198 14.11 12.33 -9.55
N SER A 199 14.81 13.47 -9.50
CA SER A 199 15.73 13.85 -8.44
C SER A 199 15.02 14.17 -7.12
N ASN A 200 13.78 14.67 -7.17
CA ASN A 200 12.93 14.87 -6.01
C ASN A 200 11.47 14.52 -6.34
N THR A 201 10.80 13.79 -5.45
CA THR A 201 9.35 13.57 -5.50
C THR A 201 8.85 13.61 -4.07
N GLU A 202 7.84 14.42 -3.80
CA GLU A 202 7.18 14.49 -2.50
C GLU A 202 6.20 13.33 -2.29
N LYS A 203 5.84 12.62 -3.37
CA LYS A 203 4.79 11.63 -3.41
C LYS A 203 5.32 10.21 -3.18
N VAL A 204 4.48 9.39 -2.53
CA VAL A 204 4.85 8.07 -2.02
C VAL A 204 4.61 6.99 -3.06
N SER A 205 5.70 6.35 -3.50
CA SER A 205 5.69 5.24 -4.47
C SER A 205 6.90 4.34 -4.23
N PRO A 206 6.91 3.07 -4.67
CA PRO A 206 8.10 2.23 -4.62
C PRO A 206 9.22 2.81 -5.51
N TRP A 207 10.44 2.82 -5.00
CA TRP A 207 11.63 3.44 -5.61
C TRP A 207 11.83 3.03 -7.07
N ARG A 208 11.71 1.73 -7.37
CA ARG A 208 11.90 1.20 -8.74
C ARG A 208 10.88 1.73 -9.75
N HIS A 209 9.71 2.18 -9.32
CA HIS A 209 8.64 2.64 -10.21
C HIS A 209 8.48 4.17 -10.16
N ARG A 210 9.45 4.88 -9.58
CA ARG A 210 9.33 6.32 -9.32
C ARG A 210 9.20 7.14 -10.59
N ALA A 211 9.90 6.75 -11.67
CA ALA A 211 9.82 7.43 -12.96
C ALA A 211 8.39 7.34 -13.56
N ILE A 212 7.79 6.14 -13.54
CA ILE A 212 6.40 5.93 -13.97
C ILE A 212 5.41 6.66 -13.07
N ALA A 213 5.62 6.62 -11.75
CA ALA A 213 4.77 7.36 -10.83
C ALA A 213 4.78 8.86 -11.15
N GLU A 214 5.96 9.46 -11.33
CA GLU A 214 6.10 10.88 -11.64
C GLU A 214 5.50 11.26 -13.00
N TRP A 215 5.54 10.37 -13.99
CA TRP A 215 4.86 10.60 -15.28
C TRP A 215 3.36 10.90 -15.12
N THR A 216 2.72 10.32 -14.10
CA THR A 216 1.29 10.56 -13.78
C THR A 216 1.01 11.95 -13.17
N ASN A 217 2.04 12.70 -12.77
CA ASN A 217 1.90 14.10 -12.35
C ASN A 217 1.88 15.07 -13.54
N GLY A 218 2.29 14.63 -14.74
CA GLY A 218 2.51 15.53 -15.87
C GLY A 218 1.25 16.18 -16.45
N SER A 219 0.07 15.59 -16.23
CA SER A 219 -1.22 16.20 -16.58
C SER A 219 -2.35 15.60 -15.73
N VAL A 220 -3.47 16.31 -15.65
CA VAL A 220 -4.63 15.89 -14.85
C VAL A 220 -5.23 14.61 -15.42
N GLY A 221 -5.55 13.66 -14.54
CA GLY A 221 -6.24 12.42 -14.93
C GLY A 221 -5.34 11.37 -15.58
N ARG A 222 -4.01 11.56 -15.61
CA ARG A 222 -3.08 10.50 -16.00
C ARG A 222 -3.12 9.33 -15.02
N VAL A 223 -3.17 8.14 -15.59
CA VAL A 223 -3.13 6.88 -14.83
C VAL A 223 -2.06 6.00 -15.45
N ALA A 224 -1.19 5.39 -14.64
CA ALA A 224 -0.26 4.38 -15.12
C ALA A 224 -0.56 3.04 -14.46
N LEU A 225 -0.63 1.99 -15.28
CA LEU A 225 -0.79 0.61 -14.85
C LEU A 225 0.51 -0.13 -15.13
N VAL A 226 1.06 -0.79 -14.12
CA VAL A 226 2.33 -1.51 -14.22
C VAL A 226 2.11 -2.97 -13.85
N LEU A 227 2.63 -3.87 -14.67
CA LEU A 227 2.85 -5.26 -14.34
C LEU A 227 4.32 -5.44 -13.95
N ASN A 228 4.58 -5.81 -12.70
CA ASN A 228 5.95 -6.02 -12.25
C ASN A 228 6.42 -7.47 -12.43
N ARG A 229 7.72 -7.73 -12.19
CA ARG A 229 8.36 -9.06 -12.26
C ARG A 229 7.73 -10.15 -11.38
N LEU A 230 6.91 -9.75 -10.42
CA LEU A 230 6.27 -10.65 -9.47
C LEU A 230 4.83 -11.00 -9.90
N GLY A 231 4.38 -10.51 -11.06
CA GLY A 231 3.01 -10.68 -11.54
C GLY A 231 2.00 -9.81 -10.80
N GLU A 232 2.46 -8.77 -10.08
CA GLU A 232 1.58 -7.83 -9.38
C GLU A 232 1.19 -6.69 -10.31
N ILE A 233 -0.07 -6.26 -10.21
CA ILE A 233 -0.59 -5.12 -10.98
C ILE A 233 -0.59 -3.91 -10.08
N LEU A 234 0.12 -2.85 -10.46
CA LEU A 234 0.24 -1.60 -9.72
C LEU A 234 -0.48 -0.49 -10.49
N ILE A 235 -1.19 0.39 -9.79
CA ILE A 235 -1.85 1.55 -10.41
C ILE A 235 -1.35 2.82 -9.74
N PHE A 236 -0.72 3.67 -10.53
CA PHE A 236 -0.18 4.95 -10.13
C PHE A 236 -1.06 6.09 -10.61
N ILE A 237 -1.29 7.05 -9.72
CA ILE A 237 -2.10 8.25 -9.95
C ILE A 237 -1.46 9.39 -9.17
N HIS A 238 -1.24 10.54 -9.81
CA HIS A 238 -0.65 11.73 -9.20
C HIS A 238 0.62 11.46 -8.36
N GLY A 239 1.55 10.71 -8.94
CA GLY A 239 2.86 10.44 -8.34
C GLY A 239 2.84 9.36 -7.27
N GLN A 240 1.68 8.77 -6.97
CA GLN A 240 1.50 7.84 -5.86
C GLN A 240 1.04 6.46 -6.32
N LEU A 241 1.45 5.42 -5.59
CA LEU A 241 0.92 4.07 -5.77
C LEU A 241 -0.38 3.94 -4.98
N LEU A 242 -1.52 3.92 -5.66
CA LEU A 242 -2.82 3.87 -4.98
C LEU A 242 -3.39 2.46 -4.94
N PHE A 243 -3.23 1.64 -5.98
CA PHE A 243 -3.74 0.27 -5.98
C PHE A 243 -2.67 -0.75 -6.31
N ALA A 244 -2.72 -1.89 -5.64
CA ALA A 244 -1.90 -3.05 -5.97
C ALA A 244 -2.74 -4.32 -5.96
N LYS A 245 -2.68 -5.13 -7.02
CA LYS A 245 -3.20 -6.48 -7.04
C LYS A 245 -2.08 -7.45 -6.69
N ARG A 246 -2.22 -8.15 -5.58
CA ARG A 246 -1.24 -9.11 -5.07
C ARG A 246 -1.94 -10.40 -4.69
N SER A 247 -1.40 -11.54 -5.15
CA SER A 247 -1.98 -12.87 -4.86
C SER A 247 -3.48 -12.96 -5.18
N GLY A 248 -3.93 -12.27 -6.23
CA GLY A 248 -5.34 -12.22 -6.65
C GLY A 248 -6.19 -11.12 -5.99
N THR A 249 -5.74 -10.55 -4.87
CA THR A 249 -6.50 -9.55 -4.09
C THR A 249 -6.07 -8.13 -4.43
N TRP A 250 -7.04 -7.23 -4.57
CA TRP A 250 -6.76 -5.80 -4.71
C TRP A 250 -6.65 -5.13 -3.34
N HIS A 251 -5.60 -4.32 -3.19
CA HIS A 251 -5.34 -3.49 -2.03
C HIS A 251 -5.37 -2.02 -2.44
N PHE A 252 -5.96 -1.18 -1.60
CA PHE A 252 -5.88 0.27 -1.74
C PHE A 252 -4.90 0.81 -0.69
N LEU A 253 -3.89 1.54 -1.15
CA LEU A 253 -2.78 2.00 -0.33
C LEU A 253 -3.05 3.41 0.16
N THR A 254 -3.16 3.54 1.48
CA THR A 254 -3.45 4.81 2.15
C THR A 254 -2.19 5.23 2.91
N HIS A 255 -1.35 6.00 2.24
CA HIS A 255 0.00 6.32 2.70
C HIS A 255 0.00 7.13 4.00
N ASP A 256 -0.72 8.25 4.03
CA ASP A 256 -0.72 9.18 5.17
C ASP A 256 -1.24 8.52 6.46
N PRO A 257 -2.36 7.75 6.44
CA PRO A 257 -2.79 7.00 7.60
C PRO A 257 -1.70 6.07 8.15
N VAL A 258 -1.00 5.31 7.31
CA VAL A 258 0.07 4.40 7.78
C VAL A 258 1.22 5.18 8.42
N VAL A 259 1.68 6.26 7.79
CA VAL A 259 2.74 7.13 8.34
C VAL A 259 2.32 7.78 9.66
N SER A 260 1.04 8.16 9.79
CA SER A 260 0.50 8.73 11.02
C SER A 260 0.40 7.70 12.16
N GLN A 261 0.01 6.46 11.85
CA GLN A 261 -0.16 5.35 12.79
C GLN A 261 1.15 4.90 13.45
N MET A 262 2.29 5.06 12.76
CA MET A 262 3.60 4.73 13.34
C MET A 262 3.82 5.45 14.67
N SER A 263 3.35 6.70 14.84
CA SER A 263 3.44 7.58 16.04
C SER A 263 4.85 7.84 16.62
N VAL A 264 5.82 7.01 16.26
CA VAL A 264 7.24 7.03 16.61
C VAL A 264 8.03 6.72 15.34
N PRO A 265 9.13 7.43 15.07
CA PRO A 265 9.60 8.61 15.81
C PRO A 265 8.68 9.83 15.61
N LYS A 266 8.84 10.87 16.44
CA LYS A 266 8.07 12.11 16.30
C LYS A 266 8.44 12.90 15.04
N ASN A 267 9.67 12.73 14.54
CA ASN A 267 10.13 13.37 13.31
C ASN A 267 9.38 12.79 12.09
N PRO A 268 8.59 13.60 11.35
CA PRO A 268 7.84 13.13 10.19
C PRO A 268 8.75 12.63 9.05
N ASN A 269 9.92 13.25 8.84
CA ASN A 269 10.85 12.84 7.79
C ASN A 269 11.39 11.43 8.03
N VAL A 270 11.64 11.07 9.29
CA VAL A 270 12.07 9.72 9.64
C VAL A 270 10.93 8.71 9.44
N ARG A 271 9.70 9.04 9.84
CA ARG A 271 8.54 8.15 9.58
C ARG A 271 8.31 7.93 8.09
N GLN A 272 8.41 9.01 7.30
CA GLN A 272 8.30 8.96 5.85
C GLN A 272 9.39 8.07 5.25
N ALA A 273 10.65 8.26 5.65
CA ALA A 273 11.75 7.42 5.20
C ALA A 273 11.56 5.94 5.61
N ILE A 274 11.09 5.66 6.83
CA ILE A 274 10.76 4.28 7.23
C ILE A 274 9.71 3.70 6.30
N TYR A 275 8.59 4.40 6.09
CA TYR A 275 7.49 3.92 5.26
C TYR A 275 7.91 3.65 3.81
N GLU A 276 8.61 4.59 3.19
CA GLU A 276 9.17 4.44 1.84
C GLU A 276 10.08 3.22 1.72
N THR A 277 10.94 3.00 2.72
CA THR A 277 11.85 1.84 2.74
C THR A 277 11.07 0.53 2.86
N LEU A 278 9.99 0.52 3.65
CA LEU A 278 9.11 -0.65 3.79
C LEU A 278 8.34 -0.93 2.49
N LEU A 279 7.91 0.10 1.76
CA LEU A 279 7.33 -0.05 0.43
C LEU A 279 8.36 -0.64 -0.55
N ASP A 280 9.60 -0.13 -0.54
CA ASP A 280 10.68 -0.63 -1.39
C ASP A 280 10.96 -2.10 -1.13
N ALA A 281 11.09 -2.48 0.14
CA ALA A 281 11.28 -3.85 0.58
C ALA A 281 10.09 -4.75 0.20
N SER A 282 8.86 -4.26 0.36
CA SER A 282 7.62 -4.97 0.03
C SER A 282 7.54 -5.32 -1.45
N PHE A 283 7.71 -4.33 -2.33
CA PHE A 283 7.60 -4.51 -3.78
C PHE A 283 8.87 -5.12 -4.41
N ALA A 284 9.97 -5.23 -3.66
CA ALA A 284 11.13 -6.02 -4.06
C ALA A 284 11.12 -7.45 -3.50
N ARG A 285 10.17 -7.79 -2.59
CA ARG A 285 10.12 -9.07 -1.85
C ARG A 285 11.40 -9.38 -1.07
N THR A 286 12.11 -8.33 -0.66
CA THR A 286 13.28 -8.42 0.22
C THR A 286 12.79 -8.16 1.63
N GLY A 287 12.42 -9.22 2.37
CA GLY A 287 11.90 -9.07 3.74
C GLY A 287 12.78 -8.14 4.59
N ALA A 288 12.17 -7.36 5.46
CA ALA A 288 12.86 -6.31 6.22
C ALA A 288 12.38 -6.26 7.66
N CYS A 289 13.24 -5.88 8.60
CA CYS A 289 12.89 -5.63 9.99
C CYS A 289 13.54 -4.34 10.47
N ILE A 290 12.72 -3.39 10.93
CA ILE A 290 13.18 -2.07 11.39
C ILE A 290 12.71 -1.86 12.83
N GLY A 291 13.62 -1.43 13.70
CA GLY A 291 13.33 -1.02 15.07
C GLY A 291 13.68 0.44 15.29
N VAL A 292 12.78 1.19 15.95
CA VAL A 292 13.03 2.56 16.38
C VAL A 292 12.97 2.63 17.90
N VAL A 293 14.07 3.06 18.52
CA VAL A 293 14.22 3.18 19.96
C VAL A 293 13.80 4.58 20.43
N ARG A 294 12.84 4.66 21.36
CA ARG A 294 12.43 5.94 21.96
C ARG A 294 13.56 6.51 22.83
N HIS A 295 13.58 7.84 23.00
CA HIS A 295 14.55 8.52 23.88
C HIS A 295 14.68 7.88 25.27
N ARG A 296 13.56 7.48 25.89
CA ARG A 296 13.54 6.89 27.24
C ARG A 296 14.07 5.45 27.31
N ALA A 297 14.18 4.76 26.17
CA ALA A 297 14.67 3.39 26.06
C ALA A 297 16.07 3.33 25.40
N SER A 298 16.79 4.45 25.38
CA SER A 298 18.05 4.63 24.65
C SER A 298 19.19 3.72 25.10
N GLN A 299 19.10 3.11 26.29
CA GLN A 299 20.07 2.13 26.76
C GLN A 299 19.56 0.68 26.63
N SER A 300 18.25 0.44 26.75
CA SER A 300 17.65 -0.89 26.76
C SER A 300 17.84 -1.69 25.47
N TRP A 301 18.01 -1.01 24.32
CA TRP A 301 18.29 -1.71 23.05
C TRP A 301 19.61 -2.49 23.06
N THR A 302 20.56 -2.10 23.91
CA THR A 302 21.85 -2.79 24.04
C THR A 302 21.70 -4.18 24.66
N GLU A 303 20.64 -4.45 25.40
CA GLU A 303 20.35 -5.79 25.93
C GLU A 303 19.88 -6.73 24.81
N LEU A 304 19.14 -6.20 23.82
CA LEU A 304 18.65 -6.95 22.67
C LEU A 304 19.71 -7.16 21.59
N VAL A 305 20.57 -6.16 21.35
CA VAL A 305 21.55 -6.18 20.25
C VAL A 305 22.95 -6.48 20.76
N ASN A 306 23.58 -7.54 20.22
CA ASN A 306 24.95 -7.91 20.54
C ASN A 306 25.93 -6.78 20.19
N ILE A 307 26.95 -6.56 21.01
CA ILE A 307 27.99 -5.53 20.80
C ILE A 307 28.64 -5.62 19.42
N THR A 308 28.79 -6.83 18.87
CA THR A 308 29.37 -7.08 17.55
C THR A 308 28.56 -6.53 16.38
N ASP A 309 27.26 -6.32 16.57
CA ASP A 309 26.35 -5.78 15.54
C ASP A 309 26.14 -4.26 15.68
N ARG A 310 26.65 -3.65 16.75
CA ARG A 310 26.48 -2.22 17.01
C ARG A 310 27.44 -1.43 16.13
N LEU A 311 26.94 -0.32 15.59
CA LEU A 311 27.79 0.65 14.87
C LEU A 311 28.65 1.47 15.85
N ASP A 312 28.26 1.52 17.12
CA ASP A 312 29.00 2.21 18.18
C ASP A 312 28.87 1.46 19.53
N PRO A 313 29.98 1.02 20.16
CA PRO A 313 31.33 0.96 19.60
C PRO A 313 31.41 -0.02 18.43
N THR A 314 32.31 0.24 17.48
CA THR A 314 32.51 -0.63 16.32
C THR A 314 33.47 -1.76 16.69
N THR A 315 32.97 -3.00 16.77
CA THR A 315 33.80 -4.16 17.19
C THR A 315 33.84 -5.31 16.18
N SER A 316 33.30 -5.13 14.97
CA SER A 316 33.33 -6.13 13.89
C SER A 316 33.53 -5.48 12.53
N ASP A 317 34.06 -6.24 11.56
CA ASP A 317 34.26 -5.77 10.18
C ASP A 317 32.94 -5.39 9.51
N LYS A 318 31.86 -6.12 9.81
CA LYS A 318 30.49 -5.80 9.35
C LYS A 318 30.10 -4.40 9.83
N ALA A 319 30.18 -4.16 11.14
CA ALA A 319 29.81 -2.88 11.72
C ALA A 319 30.70 -1.73 11.20
N ALA A 320 32.01 -1.98 11.06
CA ALA A 320 32.96 -0.99 10.55
C ALA A 320 32.67 -0.60 9.09
N THR A 321 32.39 -1.60 8.26
CA THR A 321 32.05 -1.39 6.84
C THR A 321 30.76 -0.59 6.71
N ILE A 322 29.71 -1.00 7.42
CA ILE A 322 28.41 -0.33 7.38
C ILE A 322 28.51 1.11 7.91
N LYS A 323 29.24 1.33 9.01
CA LYS A 323 29.49 2.68 9.54
C LYS A 323 30.22 3.56 8.53
N ARG A 324 31.18 3.02 7.78
CA ARG A 324 31.89 3.76 6.73
C ARG A 324 31.01 4.10 5.53
N ILE A 325 30.09 3.20 5.14
CA ILE A 325 29.13 3.44 4.06
C ILE A 325 28.13 4.53 4.47
N ILE A 326 27.58 4.47 5.68
CA ILE A 326 26.58 5.42 6.19
C ILE A 326 27.24 6.79 6.49
N GLY A 327 28.42 6.78 7.10
CA GLY A 327 29.06 7.98 7.66
C GLY A 327 28.27 8.51 8.87
N ASP A 328 28.19 9.83 9.00
CA ASP A 328 27.42 10.51 10.06
C ASP A 328 25.97 10.81 9.66
N ARG A 329 25.54 10.35 8.49
CA ARG A 329 24.19 10.62 7.96
C ARG A 329 23.12 9.87 8.75
N LEU A 330 22.00 10.54 8.97
CA LEU A 330 20.81 9.94 9.56
C LEU A 330 20.08 9.08 8.53
N PHE A 331 19.26 8.14 9.00
CA PHE A 331 18.54 7.20 8.14
C PHE A 331 17.74 7.89 7.02
N HIS A 332 17.03 8.96 7.33
CA HIS A 332 16.20 9.70 6.38
C HIS A 332 17.00 10.57 5.39
N GLU A 333 18.29 10.77 5.63
CA GLU A 333 19.21 11.47 4.73
C GLU A 333 19.89 10.51 3.75
N LEU A 334 19.78 9.20 3.99
CA LEU A 334 20.34 8.20 3.09
C LEU A 334 19.50 8.09 1.80
N PRO A 335 20.16 7.89 0.64
CA PRO A 335 19.47 7.55 -0.60
C PRO A 335 18.55 6.34 -0.41
N ARG A 336 17.36 6.34 -1.02
CA ARG A 336 16.38 5.24 -0.89
C ARG A 336 16.96 3.88 -1.24
N ALA A 337 17.76 3.81 -2.32
CA ALA A 337 18.44 2.58 -2.71
C ALA A 337 19.32 2.02 -1.57
N LEU A 338 20.11 2.89 -0.93
CA LEU A 338 20.95 2.48 0.21
C LEU A 338 20.09 2.07 1.42
N ARG A 339 19.00 2.80 1.73
CA ARG A 339 18.07 2.37 2.79
C ARG A 339 17.52 0.97 2.54
N GLN A 340 17.11 0.69 1.30
CA GLN A 340 16.62 -0.62 0.88
C GLN A 340 17.68 -1.71 1.03
N GLU A 341 18.92 -1.44 0.61
CA GLU A 341 20.05 -2.38 0.74
C GLU A 341 20.35 -2.70 2.21
N LEU A 342 20.37 -1.69 3.09
CA LEU A 342 20.64 -1.88 4.51
C LEU A 342 19.58 -2.76 5.18
N VAL A 343 18.29 -2.54 4.89
CA VAL A 343 17.21 -3.34 5.52
C VAL A 343 17.06 -4.74 4.93
N ALA A 344 17.68 -5.00 3.77
CA ALA A 344 17.70 -6.32 3.14
C ALA A 344 18.76 -7.25 3.75
N ILE A 345 19.73 -6.71 4.50
CA ILE A 345 20.69 -7.52 5.27
C ILE A 345 19.93 -8.31 6.33
N ASP A 346 20.21 -9.62 6.43
CA ASP A 346 19.52 -10.49 7.37
C ASP A 346 19.67 -10.01 8.83
N GLY A 347 18.57 -10.06 9.57
CA GLY A 347 18.42 -9.45 10.89
C GLY A 347 17.66 -8.12 10.87
N SER A 348 17.85 -7.32 11.92
CA SER A 348 17.13 -6.06 12.14
C SER A 348 18.01 -4.85 11.91
N THR A 349 17.45 -3.81 11.29
CA THR A 349 18.01 -2.45 11.31
C THR A 349 17.42 -1.70 12.48
N VAL A 350 18.26 -1.24 13.41
CA VAL A 350 17.84 -0.53 14.62
C VAL A 350 18.34 0.90 14.56
N MET A 351 17.46 1.86 14.81
CA MET A 351 17.78 3.28 14.87
C MET A 351 17.17 3.93 16.11
N ASP A 352 17.68 5.08 16.51
CA ASP A 352 17.04 5.89 17.55
C ASP A 352 15.91 6.78 16.99
N HIS A 353 15.21 7.45 17.90
CA HIS A 353 14.13 8.36 17.57
C HIS A 353 14.51 9.61 16.73
N THR A 354 15.80 9.89 16.56
CA THR A 354 16.30 10.98 15.70
C THR A 354 16.59 10.49 14.28
N GLY A 355 16.69 9.17 14.10
CA GLY A 355 17.09 8.53 12.84
C GLY A 355 18.57 8.14 12.82
N LYS A 356 19.32 8.27 13.93
CA LYS A 356 20.69 7.76 14.00
C LYS A 356 20.64 6.24 13.97
N ILE A 357 21.39 5.63 13.05
CA ILE A 357 21.43 4.18 12.88
C ILE A 357 22.34 3.60 13.96
N LEU A 358 21.81 2.65 14.74
CA LEU A 358 22.48 2.04 15.88
C LEU A 358 23.07 0.68 15.52
N ALA A 359 22.37 -0.09 14.68
CA ALA A 359 22.78 -1.40 14.19
C ALA A 359 22.09 -1.73 12.86
N VAL A 360 22.71 -2.58 12.05
CA VAL A 360 22.16 -3.08 10.77
C VAL A 360 22.44 -4.57 10.67
N GLY A 361 21.43 -5.35 10.26
CA GLY A 361 21.53 -6.81 10.23
C GLY A 361 21.84 -7.40 11.61
N ALA A 362 21.20 -6.85 12.66
CA ALA A 362 21.38 -7.30 14.02
C ALA A 362 20.51 -8.52 14.33
N ILE A 363 21.12 -9.56 14.91
CA ILE A 363 20.39 -10.71 15.43
C ILE A 363 20.00 -10.41 16.87
N LEU A 364 18.69 -10.30 17.11
CA LEU A 364 18.17 -9.92 18.42
C LEU A 364 18.19 -11.09 19.41
N ARG A 365 18.54 -10.81 20.66
CA ARG A 365 18.40 -11.74 21.78
C ARG A 365 16.95 -11.76 22.24
N LEU A 366 16.17 -12.70 21.71
CA LEU A 366 14.77 -12.86 22.06
C LEU A 366 14.63 -13.83 23.24
N PRO A 367 13.74 -13.56 24.22
CA PRO A 367 13.40 -14.55 25.23
C PRO A 367 12.82 -15.80 24.54
N GLY A 368 13.30 -16.99 24.93
CA GLY A 368 12.86 -18.25 24.33
C GLY A 368 11.36 -18.48 24.50
N GLY A 369 10.73 -19.18 23.55
CA GLY A 369 9.31 -19.57 23.61
C GLY A 369 8.36 -18.83 22.67
N SER A 370 8.87 -18.06 21.69
CA SER A 370 8.00 -17.42 20.69
C SER A 370 7.40 -18.45 19.72
N THR A 371 6.07 -18.51 19.64
CA THR A 371 5.31 -19.34 18.69
C THR A 371 5.17 -18.71 17.29
N SER A 372 5.68 -17.48 17.11
CA SER A 372 5.66 -16.75 15.84
C SER A 372 7.00 -16.85 15.09
N GLY A 373 7.00 -16.62 13.77
CA GLY A 373 8.22 -16.62 12.97
C GLY A 373 9.24 -15.57 13.44
N GLY A 374 10.54 -15.83 13.28
CA GLY A 374 11.62 -15.05 13.91
C GLY A 374 11.58 -13.54 13.64
N ARG A 375 11.17 -13.11 12.44
CA ARG A 375 11.01 -11.68 12.11
C ARG A 375 9.84 -11.01 12.85
N THR A 376 8.77 -11.75 13.07
CA THR A 376 7.62 -11.29 13.86
C THR A 376 8.01 -11.10 15.31
N ALA A 377 8.68 -12.10 15.89
CA ALA A 377 9.18 -12.01 17.26
C ALA A 377 10.15 -10.83 17.44
N ALA A 378 11.06 -10.62 16.49
CA ALA A 378 11.97 -9.47 16.48
C ALA A 378 11.22 -8.12 16.45
N ALA A 379 10.24 -7.97 15.55
CA ALA A 379 9.46 -6.74 15.45
C ALA A 379 8.62 -6.47 16.71
N ILE A 380 8.08 -7.49 17.36
CA ILE A 380 7.36 -7.35 18.64
C ILE A 380 8.29 -6.86 19.75
N GLU A 381 9.46 -7.48 19.92
CA GLU A 381 10.44 -7.05 20.93
C GLU A 381 10.95 -5.62 20.68
N LEU A 382 11.22 -5.25 19.43
CA LEU A 382 11.57 -3.87 19.07
C LEU A 382 10.42 -2.88 19.34
N GLY A 383 9.17 -3.32 19.13
CA GLY A 383 7.97 -2.56 19.46
C GLY A 383 7.90 -2.15 20.93
N LYS A 384 8.45 -2.97 21.84
CA LYS A 384 8.55 -2.66 23.28
C LYS A 384 9.45 -1.46 23.56
N LEU A 385 10.49 -1.25 22.75
CA LEU A 385 11.43 -0.13 22.89
C LEU A 385 10.94 1.16 22.20
N GLY A 386 10.05 1.02 21.23
CA GLY A 386 9.47 2.16 20.55
C GLY A 386 8.51 1.81 19.44
N LEU A 387 9.06 1.41 18.30
CA LEU A 387 8.37 0.91 17.12
C LEU A 387 9.16 -0.27 16.56
N GLY A 388 8.50 -1.37 16.26
CA GLY A 388 9.08 -2.45 15.47
C GLY A 388 8.21 -2.72 14.26
N VAL A 389 8.81 -2.78 13.08
CA VAL A 389 8.10 -3.01 11.82
C VAL A 389 8.75 -4.15 11.08
N LYS A 390 7.93 -5.01 10.49
CA LYS A 390 8.38 -6.06 9.58
C LYS A 390 7.75 -5.92 8.20
N VAL A 391 8.49 -6.42 7.22
CA VAL A 391 7.99 -6.81 5.90
C VAL A 391 8.10 -8.33 5.81
N SER A 392 6.96 -8.99 5.61
CA SER A 392 6.88 -10.42 5.37
C SER A 392 7.40 -10.79 3.98
N GLN A 393 7.73 -12.06 3.74
CA GLN A 393 8.14 -12.53 2.40
C GLN A 393 7.01 -12.41 1.37
N ASP A 394 5.75 -12.42 1.81
CA ASP A 394 4.59 -12.13 0.98
C ASP A 394 4.43 -10.62 0.66
N GLY A 395 5.32 -9.78 1.18
CA GLY A 395 5.31 -8.33 1.01
C GLY A 395 4.40 -7.58 1.99
N GLY A 396 3.66 -8.26 2.88
CA GLY A 396 2.82 -7.60 3.86
C GLY A 396 3.62 -6.82 4.89
N ILE A 397 3.17 -5.61 5.23
CA ILE A 397 3.83 -4.72 6.20
C ILE A 397 3.05 -4.76 7.51
N THR A 398 3.75 -4.93 8.63
CA THR A 398 3.12 -4.96 9.97
C THR A 398 3.98 -4.21 10.97
N GLY A 399 3.39 -3.22 11.66
CA GLY A 399 4.03 -2.47 12.72
C GLY A 399 3.47 -2.80 14.09
N TYR A 400 4.34 -2.73 15.10
CA TYR A 400 4.06 -3.04 16.50
C TYR A 400 4.53 -1.89 17.38
N LEU A 401 3.69 -1.50 18.33
CA LEU A 401 3.98 -0.50 19.35
C LEU A 401 3.62 -1.09 20.70
N HIS A 402 4.40 -0.75 21.73
CA HIS A 402 3.93 -0.98 23.10
C HIS A 402 2.82 0.01 23.44
N ALA A 403 1.74 -0.49 24.04
CA ALA A 403 0.74 0.36 24.66
C ALA A 403 1.43 1.25 25.71
N LYS A 404 1.06 2.53 25.77
CA LYS A 404 1.61 3.45 26.78
C LYS A 404 1.32 2.89 28.18
N ASP A 405 2.32 2.93 29.05
CA ASP A 405 2.08 2.96 30.50
C ASP A 405 1.15 4.14 30.80
N ASN A 406 -0.15 3.88 30.91
CA ASN A 406 -1.02 4.74 31.70
C ASN A 406 -0.61 4.48 33.14
N ASP A 407 0.09 5.44 33.74
CA ASP A 407 0.71 5.39 35.07
C ASP A 407 -0.32 5.34 36.23
N LYS A 408 -1.46 4.63 36.04
CA LYS A 408 -2.55 4.52 37.01
C LYS A 408 -3.24 3.16 37.14
N ASP A 409 -2.88 2.14 36.38
CA ASP A 409 -3.39 0.77 36.62
C ASP A 409 -2.31 -0.27 36.37
N LYS A 410 -1.57 -0.63 37.42
CA LYS A 410 -0.46 -1.58 37.36
C LYS A 410 -0.88 -3.06 37.38
N ASP A 411 -2.16 -3.39 37.21
CA ASP A 411 -2.62 -4.76 37.46
C ASP A 411 -3.58 -5.39 36.43
N LYS A 412 -3.71 -4.82 35.22
CA LYS A 412 -4.44 -5.52 34.14
C LYS A 412 -3.72 -5.44 32.80
N ASP A 413 -3.63 -6.61 32.17
CA ASP A 413 -3.23 -6.91 30.79
C ASP A 413 -1.72 -6.99 30.44
N LYS A 414 -1.11 -8.10 30.85
CA LYS A 414 0.11 -8.65 30.22
C LYS A 414 -0.09 -9.12 28.77
N ASP A 415 -1.32 -9.13 28.24
CA ASP A 415 -1.65 -9.73 26.94
C ASP A 415 -1.75 -8.73 25.77
N ASN A 416 -1.68 -7.42 26.04
CA ASN A 416 -1.89 -6.38 25.01
C ASN A 416 -0.66 -6.08 24.13
N SER A 417 0.45 -6.80 24.30
CA SER A 417 1.73 -6.50 23.62
C SER A 417 1.89 -7.10 22.21
N ASN A 418 0.95 -7.93 21.77
CA ASN A 418 1.01 -8.65 20.49
C ASN A 418 0.10 -8.09 19.38
N ILE A 419 -0.71 -7.06 19.67
CA ILE A 419 -1.64 -6.49 18.69
C ILE A 419 -0.86 -5.54 17.76
N PRO A 420 -0.92 -5.73 16.43
CA PRO A 420 -0.32 -4.80 15.49
C PRO A 420 -0.88 -3.39 15.65
N ALA A 421 0.00 -2.39 15.67
CA ALA A 421 -0.37 -0.98 15.63
C ALA A 421 -0.89 -0.57 14.26
N PHE A 422 -0.34 -1.18 13.20
CA PHE A 422 -0.82 -1.02 11.83
C PHE A 422 -0.47 -2.25 10.99
N ARG A 423 -1.28 -2.47 9.95
CA ARG A 423 -1.02 -3.46 8.90
C ARG A 423 -1.37 -2.83 7.57
N THR A 424 -0.60 -3.11 6.53
CA THR A 424 -0.94 -2.72 5.15
C THR A 424 -0.36 -3.75 4.17
N MET A 425 -1.12 -4.01 3.10
CA MET A 425 -0.92 -5.07 2.11
C MET A 425 -1.04 -6.49 2.70
#